data_AF-A0A953GNH0-F1
#
_entry.id   AF-A0A953GNH0-F1
#
_cell.length_a   1.000
_cell.length_b   1.000
_cell.length_c   1.000
_cell.angle_alpha   90.00
_cell.angle_beta   90.00
_cell.angle_gamma   90.00
#
_symmetry.space_group_name_H-M   'P 1'
#
loop_
_entity.id
_entity.type
_entity.pdbx_description
1 polymer ?
#
loop_
_entity_poly.entity_id
_entity_poly.type
_entity_poly.pdbx_seq_one_letter_code
_entity_poly.pdbx_strand_id
1 'polypeptide(L)'
;MSILADKNTRLIVQGITGREGDFHARAMHKHAPIVVGGVTPGKGGLQLDYDGDKIPVFDTVGQAARETGANATVIYVPAKFAPDAMMEAADAGLKFICCITEGVPVLDMIKVRAYLDAKGATLLGPNCPGLITPGQAKIGIIPANICTPGSIGIVSRSGTLTYEAIAALTQNGFGQSTVVGIGGDPVRGLDFLQVIQKFNEDPQTEAIIMIGEIGGSDEEKAAAWAKAHVKKPMVGFIAGRAAPEGKRMGHAGAIIEGGMGTAASKVEAMEAAGITVADLPTQFPDLLKMRLSKARKTVAVKRAAKPAVKKPAAKKAAAKKPAVKKPAARKAAAKPAARKPAVRKPARKSGR
;
A
#
# COMPACT_ATOMS: atom_id res chain seq x y z
N MET A 1 -2.36 9.97 3.30
CA MET A 1 -1.24 9.06 2.95
C MET A 1 -1.86 7.77 2.40
N SER A 2 -1.09 6.90 1.76
CA SER A 2 -1.57 5.62 1.23
C SER A 2 -0.50 4.55 1.43
N ILE A 3 -0.88 3.26 1.39
CA ILE A 3 0.08 2.16 1.60
C ILE A 3 0.69 1.59 0.30
N LEU A 4 0.08 1.82 -0.86
CA LEU A 4 0.47 1.20 -2.14
C LEU A 4 0.29 2.14 -3.35
N ALA A 5 -0.82 2.89 -3.40
CA ALA A 5 -1.11 3.82 -4.48
C ALA A 5 -1.87 5.05 -3.99
N ASP A 6 -1.51 6.20 -4.54
CA ASP A 6 -2.09 7.51 -4.27
C ASP A 6 -2.23 8.35 -5.55
N LYS A 7 -2.57 9.62 -5.40
CA LYS A 7 -2.74 10.57 -6.50
C LYS A 7 -1.50 10.80 -7.38
N ASN A 8 -0.31 10.42 -6.91
CA ASN A 8 0.94 10.52 -7.68
C ASN A 8 1.24 9.22 -8.45
N THR A 9 0.42 8.18 -8.28
CA THR A 9 0.52 6.97 -9.10
C THR A 9 0.28 7.33 -10.57
N ARG A 10 1.13 6.80 -11.44
CA ARG A 10 1.01 6.93 -12.90
C ARG A 10 0.79 5.54 -13.47
N LEU A 11 -0.48 5.22 -13.70
CA LEU A 11 -0.96 3.88 -13.98
C LEU A 11 -1.15 3.67 -15.49
N ILE A 12 -0.59 2.60 -16.02
CA ILE A 12 -0.99 2.07 -17.33
C ILE A 12 -1.93 0.86 -17.18
N VAL A 13 -2.75 0.64 -18.20
CA VAL A 13 -3.67 -0.51 -18.26
C VAL A 13 -3.25 -1.47 -19.37
N GLN A 14 -2.80 -2.67 -19.01
CA GLN A 14 -2.52 -3.73 -19.98
C GLN A 14 -3.81 -4.44 -20.34
N GLY A 15 -4.12 -4.48 -21.65
CA GLY A 15 -5.42 -4.93 -22.16
C GLY A 15 -6.48 -3.82 -22.21
N ILE A 16 -6.08 -2.54 -22.23
CA ILE A 16 -6.99 -1.39 -22.16
C ILE A 16 -8.07 -1.37 -23.25
N THR A 17 -7.80 -1.93 -24.43
CA THR A 17 -8.78 -1.94 -25.54
C THR A 17 -9.76 -3.12 -25.48
N GLY A 18 -9.59 -4.02 -24.51
CA GLY A 18 -10.56 -5.08 -24.21
C GLY A 18 -11.72 -4.54 -23.37
N ARG A 19 -12.85 -5.26 -23.36
CA ARG A 19 -14.08 -4.85 -22.67
C ARG A 19 -13.86 -4.50 -21.20
N GLU A 20 -13.26 -5.42 -20.43
CA GLU A 20 -13.01 -5.21 -19.00
C GLU A 20 -11.93 -4.15 -18.75
N GLY A 21 -10.89 -4.14 -19.60
CA GLY A 21 -9.80 -3.16 -19.52
C GLY A 21 -10.30 -1.73 -19.69
N ASP A 22 -11.09 -1.46 -20.74
CA ASP A 22 -11.65 -0.13 -21.00
C ASP A 22 -12.65 0.29 -19.92
N PHE A 23 -13.58 -0.60 -19.57
CA PHE A 23 -14.61 -0.33 -18.56
C PHE A 23 -13.97 0.08 -17.22
N HIS A 24 -12.99 -0.70 -16.75
CA HIS A 24 -12.34 -0.39 -15.50
C HIS A 24 -11.35 0.76 -15.61
N ALA A 25 -10.69 0.98 -16.76
CA ALA A 25 -9.84 2.14 -16.99
C ALA A 25 -10.62 3.45 -16.87
N ARG A 26 -11.80 3.53 -17.49
CA ARG A 26 -12.72 4.67 -17.32
C ARG A 26 -13.13 4.87 -15.86
N ALA A 27 -13.51 3.79 -15.17
CA ALA A 27 -13.91 3.87 -13.77
C ALA A 27 -12.76 4.30 -12.83
N MET A 28 -11.53 3.87 -13.12
CA MET A 28 -10.32 4.32 -12.41
C MET A 28 -10.06 5.80 -12.66
N HIS A 29 -10.06 6.23 -13.92
CA HIS A 29 -9.83 7.62 -14.33
C HIS A 29 -10.85 8.59 -13.72
N LYS A 30 -12.14 8.22 -13.76
CA LYS A 30 -13.23 8.98 -13.14
C LYS A 30 -13.08 9.11 -11.63
N HIS A 31 -12.52 8.08 -10.96
CA HIS A 31 -12.28 8.15 -9.52
C HIS A 31 -11.08 9.04 -9.18
N ALA A 32 -9.98 8.89 -9.93
CA ALA A 32 -8.81 9.72 -9.86
C ALA A 32 -8.06 9.66 -11.21
N PRO A 33 -7.59 10.79 -11.76
CA PRO A 33 -6.95 10.84 -13.08
C PRO A 33 -5.49 10.31 -13.04
N ILE A 34 -5.30 9.11 -12.50
CA ILE A 34 -4.02 8.42 -12.40
C ILE A 34 -3.72 7.53 -13.62
N VAL A 35 -4.69 7.32 -14.50
CA VAL A 35 -4.51 6.54 -15.74
C VAL A 35 -3.79 7.41 -16.76
N VAL A 36 -2.61 6.97 -17.20
CA VAL A 36 -1.73 7.77 -18.08
C VAL A 36 -1.56 7.18 -19.48
N GLY A 37 -2.12 5.99 -19.70
CA GLY A 37 -2.06 5.27 -20.96
C GLY A 37 -2.53 3.83 -20.81
N GLY A 38 -2.50 3.10 -21.91
CA GLY A 38 -2.69 1.65 -21.86
C GLY A 38 -1.89 0.95 -22.94
N VAL A 39 -1.89 -0.38 -22.85
CA VAL A 39 -1.10 -1.24 -23.73
C VAL A 39 -2.04 -2.25 -24.38
N THR A 40 -1.95 -2.37 -25.69
CA THR A 40 -2.50 -3.49 -26.44
C THR A 40 -1.61 -3.71 -27.67
N PRO A 41 -0.88 -4.84 -27.75
CA PRO A 41 -0.04 -5.14 -28.90
C PRO A 41 -0.83 -5.08 -30.22
N GLY A 42 -0.25 -4.43 -31.23
CA GLY A 42 -0.86 -4.21 -32.54
C GLY A 42 -1.89 -3.07 -32.60
N LYS A 43 -2.05 -2.32 -31.51
CA LYS A 43 -2.97 -1.17 -31.42
C LYS A 43 -2.30 0.10 -30.89
N GLY A 44 -0.97 0.18 -30.93
CA GLY A 44 -0.25 1.41 -30.62
C GLY A 44 -0.69 2.58 -31.51
N GLY A 45 -0.66 3.78 -30.94
CA GLY A 45 -1.06 5.02 -31.62
C GLY A 45 -2.54 5.37 -31.51
N LEU A 46 -3.40 4.47 -31.00
CA LEU A 46 -4.78 4.83 -30.66
C LEU A 46 -4.83 5.83 -29.50
N GLN A 47 -5.89 6.64 -29.47
CA GLN A 47 -6.20 7.59 -28.41
C GLN A 47 -7.62 7.31 -27.93
N LEU A 48 -7.76 6.90 -26.67
CA LEU A 48 -9.06 6.72 -26.03
C LEU A 48 -9.50 8.05 -25.40
N ASP A 49 -10.81 8.31 -25.37
CA ASP A 49 -11.37 9.50 -24.72
C ASP A 49 -12.06 9.10 -23.41
N TYR A 50 -11.48 9.53 -22.29
CA TYR A 50 -12.03 9.34 -20.94
C TYR A 50 -12.43 10.69 -20.37
N ASP A 51 -13.71 11.04 -20.53
CA ASP A 51 -14.31 12.28 -20.02
C ASP A 51 -13.57 13.55 -20.49
N GLY A 52 -13.09 13.56 -21.75
CA GLY A 52 -12.36 14.67 -22.36
C GLY A 52 -10.84 14.54 -22.30
N ASP A 53 -10.30 13.64 -21.46
CA ASP A 53 -8.87 13.35 -21.42
C ASP A 53 -8.50 12.30 -22.48
N LYS A 54 -7.41 12.57 -23.22
CA LYS A 54 -6.87 11.64 -24.24
C LYS A 54 -5.89 10.68 -23.60
N ILE A 55 -6.23 9.39 -23.63
CA ILE A 55 -5.42 8.31 -23.07
C ILE A 55 -4.74 7.55 -24.21
N PRO A 56 -3.40 7.65 -24.36
CA PRO A 56 -2.68 7.00 -25.44
C PRO A 56 -2.60 5.48 -25.24
N VAL A 57 -2.68 4.74 -26.34
CA VAL A 57 -2.45 3.29 -26.37
C VAL A 57 -1.11 3.01 -27.04
N PHE A 58 -0.33 2.12 -26.44
CA PHE A 58 0.99 1.71 -26.90
C PHE A 58 1.03 0.22 -27.23
N ASP A 59 1.98 -0.18 -28.07
CA ASP A 59 2.19 -1.60 -28.39
C ASP A 59 2.91 -2.35 -27.27
N THR A 60 3.77 -1.68 -26.50
CA THR A 60 4.60 -2.29 -25.44
C THR A 60 4.53 -1.50 -24.13
N VAL A 61 4.70 -2.21 -23.01
CA VAL A 61 4.78 -1.60 -21.68
C VAL A 61 6.02 -0.73 -21.55
N GLY A 62 7.15 -1.15 -22.13
CA GLY A 62 8.38 -0.38 -22.14
C GLY A 62 8.24 0.98 -22.83
N GLN A 63 7.51 1.04 -23.95
CA GLN A 63 7.19 2.30 -24.62
C GLN A 63 6.30 3.18 -23.75
N ALA A 64 5.19 2.62 -23.26
CA ALA A 64 4.25 3.33 -22.40
C ALA A 64 4.93 3.94 -21.17
N ALA A 65 5.80 3.18 -20.50
CA ALA A 65 6.55 3.64 -19.33
C ALA A 65 7.46 4.83 -19.65
N ARG A 66 8.22 4.76 -20.75
CA ARG A 66 9.13 5.86 -21.16
C ARG A 66 8.39 7.13 -21.53
N GLU A 67 7.30 7.03 -22.28
CA GLU A 67 6.59 8.20 -22.81
C GLU A 67 5.69 8.87 -21.76
N THR A 68 5.13 8.09 -20.84
CA THR A 68 4.15 8.60 -19.86
C THR A 68 4.71 8.81 -18.46
N GLY A 69 5.90 8.25 -18.18
CA GLY A 69 6.48 8.18 -16.83
C GLY A 69 5.72 7.24 -15.90
N ALA A 70 5.05 6.22 -16.44
CA ALA A 70 4.30 5.25 -15.65
C ALA A 70 5.19 4.58 -14.59
N ASN A 71 4.64 4.39 -13.40
CA ASN A 71 5.31 3.69 -12.29
C ASN A 71 4.53 2.46 -11.81
N ALA A 72 3.31 2.27 -12.32
CA ALA A 72 2.42 1.18 -11.98
C ALA A 72 1.66 0.65 -13.20
N THR A 73 1.22 -0.61 -13.14
CA THR A 73 0.32 -1.20 -14.13
C THR A 73 -0.80 -1.99 -13.46
N VAL A 74 -1.94 -2.07 -14.16
CA VAL A 74 -2.97 -3.08 -13.90
C VAL A 74 -3.22 -3.94 -15.13
N ILE A 75 -3.45 -5.23 -14.93
CA ILE A 75 -3.50 -6.24 -15.98
C ILE A 75 -4.91 -6.85 -16.05
N TYR A 76 -5.53 -6.74 -17.24
CA TYR A 76 -6.83 -7.31 -17.60
C TYR A 76 -6.73 -8.27 -18.81
N VAL A 77 -5.58 -8.92 -18.99
CA VAL A 77 -5.36 -9.85 -20.10
C VAL A 77 -5.81 -11.27 -19.73
N PRO A 78 -6.19 -12.13 -20.68
CA PRO A 78 -6.48 -13.54 -20.43
C PRO A 78 -5.35 -14.28 -19.69
N ALA A 79 -5.70 -15.31 -18.91
CA ALA A 79 -4.77 -16.07 -18.05
C ALA A 79 -3.51 -16.54 -18.77
N LYS A 80 -3.64 -17.03 -20.01
CA LYS A 80 -2.50 -17.50 -20.81
C LYS A 80 -1.47 -16.42 -21.16
N PHE A 81 -1.83 -15.14 -21.06
CA PHE A 81 -0.96 -14.00 -21.37
C PHE A 81 -0.52 -13.23 -20.12
N ALA A 82 -1.14 -13.50 -18.96
CA ALA A 82 -0.86 -12.78 -17.73
C ALA A 82 0.59 -12.95 -17.22
N PRO A 83 1.24 -14.13 -17.32
CA PRO A 83 2.63 -14.29 -16.94
C PRO A 83 3.57 -13.33 -17.68
N ASP A 84 3.48 -13.30 -19.01
CA ASP A 84 4.32 -12.43 -19.84
C ASP A 84 4.03 -10.95 -19.59
N ALA A 85 2.76 -10.57 -19.44
CA ALA A 85 2.35 -9.21 -19.09
C ALA A 85 2.93 -8.71 -17.74
N MET A 86 3.02 -9.62 -16.75
CA MET A 86 3.64 -9.32 -15.46
C MET A 86 5.16 -9.16 -15.59
N MET A 87 5.82 -10.04 -16.34
CA MET A 87 7.27 -9.97 -16.55
C MET A 87 7.68 -8.74 -17.38
N GLU A 88 6.94 -8.43 -18.44
CA GLU A 88 7.16 -7.23 -19.28
C GLU A 88 7.05 -5.94 -18.45
N ALA A 89 6.06 -5.87 -17.55
CA ALA A 89 5.92 -4.72 -16.66
C ALA A 89 7.12 -4.52 -15.74
N ALA A 90 7.64 -5.60 -15.17
CA ALA A 90 8.84 -5.54 -14.34
C ALA A 90 10.08 -5.16 -15.14
N ASP A 91 10.20 -5.64 -16.38
CA ASP A 91 11.30 -5.28 -17.29
C ASP A 91 11.26 -3.83 -17.74
N ALA A 92 10.08 -3.26 -17.91
CA ALA A 92 9.90 -1.84 -18.14
C ALA A 92 10.22 -0.97 -16.91
N GLY A 93 10.54 -1.58 -15.76
CA GLY A 93 10.89 -0.88 -14.53
C GLY A 93 9.70 -0.44 -13.68
N LEU A 94 8.49 -0.92 -13.97
CA LEU A 94 7.31 -0.61 -13.17
C LEU A 94 7.41 -1.27 -11.79
N LYS A 95 7.22 -0.48 -10.73
CA LYS A 95 7.45 -0.93 -9.34
C LYS A 95 6.24 -1.61 -8.73
N PHE A 96 5.04 -1.27 -9.21
CA PHE A 96 3.80 -1.85 -8.73
C PHE A 96 3.01 -2.47 -9.88
N ILE A 97 2.67 -3.74 -9.74
CA ILE A 97 1.96 -4.54 -10.74
C ILE A 97 0.71 -5.09 -10.06
N CYS A 98 -0.47 -4.82 -10.59
CA CYS A 98 -1.73 -5.40 -10.13
C CYS A 98 -2.29 -6.34 -11.20
N CYS A 99 -2.42 -7.63 -10.88
CA CYS A 99 -2.99 -8.61 -11.78
C CYS A 99 -4.39 -9.00 -11.31
N ILE A 100 -5.40 -8.65 -12.11
CA ILE A 100 -6.81 -8.98 -11.81
C ILE A 100 -7.14 -10.39 -12.28
N THR A 101 -6.50 -10.83 -13.37
CA THR A 101 -6.72 -12.10 -14.05
C THR A 101 -6.74 -13.29 -13.10
N GLU A 102 -7.80 -14.09 -13.19
CA GLU A 102 -7.95 -15.37 -12.48
C GLU A 102 -7.51 -16.54 -13.37
N GLY A 103 -7.09 -17.65 -12.75
CA GLY A 103 -6.81 -18.90 -13.45
C GLY A 103 -5.44 -18.97 -14.10
N VAL A 104 -4.48 -18.15 -13.64
CA VAL A 104 -3.09 -18.25 -14.07
C VAL A 104 -2.49 -19.56 -13.53
N PRO A 105 -1.86 -20.41 -14.37
CA PRO A 105 -1.29 -21.66 -13.91
C PRO A 105 -0.27 -21.46 -12.78
N VAL A 106 -0.32 -22.30 -11.75
CA VAL A 106 0.56 -22.21 -10.57
C VAL A 106 2.04 -22.26 -10.96
N LEU A 107 2.41 -23.13 -11.91
CA LEU A 107 3.79 -23.25 -12.37
C LEU A 107 4.30 -21.97 -13.05
N ASP A 108 3.43 -21.27 -13.77
CA ASP A 108 3.80 -19.98 -14.38
C ASP A 108 3.91 -18.90 -13.32
N MET A 109 3.01 -18.90 -12.33
CA MET A 109 3.10 -17.98 -11.20
C MET A 109 4.38 -18.16 -10.38
N ILE A 110 4.90 -19.38 -10.21
CA ILE A 110 6.19 -19.60 -9.55
C ILE A 110 7.32 -18.90 -10.32
N LYS A 111 7.35 -19.03 -11.65
CA LYS A 111 8.34 -18.35 -12.50
C LYS A 111 8.18 -16.82 -12.43
N VAL A 112 6.94 -16.34 -12.51
CA VAL A 112 6.63 -14.90 -12.37
C VAL A 112 7.14 -14.37 -11.03
N ARG A 113 6.84 -15.04 -9.91
CA ARG A 113 7.29 -14.59 -8.59
C ARG A 113 8.81 -14.48 -8.51
N ALA A 114 9.54 -15.51 -8.95
CA ALA A 114 11.00 -15.46 -8.99
C ALA A 114 11.53 -14.29 -9.85
N TYR A 115 10.90 -14.04 -11.00
CA TYR A 115 11.28 -12.94 -11.90
C TYR A 115 11.04 -11.57 -11.27
N LEU A 116 9.84 -11.35 -10.72
CA LEU A 116 9.45 -10.09 -10.10
C LEU A 116 10.31 -9.76 -8.88
N ASP A 117 10.63 -10.78 -8.06
CA ASP A 117 11.49 -10.61 -6.89
C ASP A 117 12.91 -10.22 -7.30
N ALA A 118 13.46 -10.83 -8.35
CA ALA A 118 14.76 -10.46 -8.91
C ALA A 118 14.79 -9.02 -9.47
N LYS A 119 13.65 -8.51 -9.95
CA LYS A 119 13.49 -7.13 -10.46
C LYS A 119 13.12 -6.13 -9.37
N GLY A 120 12.82 -6.59 -8.15
CA GLY A 120 12.31 -5.76 -7.06
C GLY A 120 10.95 -5.13 -7.36
N ALA A 121 10.10 -5.82 -8.12
CA ALA A 121 8.74 -5.39 -8.45
C ALA A 121 7.72 -5.98 -7.47
N THR A 122 6.81 -5.15 -6.97
CA THR A 122 5.72 -5.59 -6.08
C THR A 122 4.51 -6.02 -6.90
N LEU A 123 4.01 -7.23 -6.63
CA LEU A 123 2.79 -7.76 -7.25
C LEU A 123 1.62 -7.70 -6.26
N LEU A 124 0.45 -7.29 -6.72
CA LEU A 124 -0.85 -7.52 -6.07
C LEU A 124 -1.68 -8.47 -6.97
N GLY A 125 -2.17 -9.58 -6.41
CA GLY A 125 -2.81 -10.66 -7.15
C GLY A 125 -1.84 -11.80 -7.53
N PRO A 126 -2.17 -12.66 -8.51
CA PRO A 126 -3.33 -12.63 -9.41
C PRO A 126 -4.65 -12.93 -8.69
N ASN A 127 -5.74 -13.02 -9.46
CA ASN A 127 -7.09 -13.33 -8.95
C ASN A 127 -7.48 -12.42 -7.78
N CYS A 128 -7.36 -11.10 -7.98
CA CYS A 128 -7.60 -10.14 -6.94
C CYS A 128 -8.50 -9.00 -7.44
N PRO A 129 -9.27 -8.34 -6.54
CA PRO A 129 -10.07 -7.20 -6.93
C PRO A 129 -9.23 -5.91 -7.08
N GLY A 130 -7.94 -5.95 -6.71
CA GLY A 130 -7.03 -4.80 -6.70
C GLY A 130 -7.11 -4.00 -5.39
N LEU A 131 -7.00 -2.68 -5.48
CA LEU A 131 -7.01 -1.78 -4.33
C LEU A 131 -7.77 -0.47 -4.62
N ILE A 132 -8.18 0.19 -3.55
CA ILE A 132 -8.69 1.56 -3.60
C ILE A 132 -8.22 2.36 -2.37
N THR A 133 -7.66 3.53 -2.62
CA THR A 133 -7.41 4.59 -1.63
C THR A 133 -8.44 5.68 -1.93
N PRO A 134 -9.57 5.75 -1.20
CA PRO A 134 -10.70 6.59 -1.60
C PRO A 134 -10.31 8.06 -1.82
N GLY A 135 -10.66 8.58 -2.99
CA GLY A 135 -10.38 9.96 -3.42
C GLY A 135 -8.94 10.22 -3.86
N GLN A 136 -8.09 9.20 -3.90
CA GLN A 136 -6.68 9.33 -4.30
C GLN A 136 -6.30 8.38 -5.44
N ALA A 137 -6.67 7.11 -5.34
CA ALA A 137 -6.31 6.10 -6.33
C ALA A 137 -7.29 4.93 -6.32
N LYS A 138 -7.60 4.42 -7.51
CA LYS A 138 -8.32 3.16 -7.70
C LYS A 138 -7.55 2.33 -8.73
N ILE A 139 -7.21 1.10 -8.37
CA ILE A 139 -6.54 0.14 -9.26
C ILE A 139 -7.29 -1.18 -9.16
N GLY A 140 -7.89 -1.65 -10.26
CA GLY A 140 -8.69 -2.87 -10.25
C GLY A 140 -10.19 -2.62 -10.22
N ILE A 141 -10.94 -3.58 -9.67
CA ILE A 141 -12.39 -3.70 -9.83
C ILE A 141 -13.21 -3.31 -8.59
N ILE A 142 -12.58 -2.95 -7.47
CA ILE A 142 -13.30 -2.53 -6.25
C ILE A 142 -14.21 -1.31 -6.56
N PRO A 143 -15.53 -1.38 -6.31
CA PRO A 143 -16.44 -0.31 -6.67
C PRO A 143 -16.24 0.95 -5.81
N ALA A 144 -15.99 2.08 -6.47
CA ALA A 144 -15.68 3.34 -5.78
C ALA A 144 -16.89 3.97 -5.07
N ASN A 145 -18.11 3.72 -5.58
CA ASN A 145 -19.35 4.34 -5.09
C ASN A 145 -19.76 3.88 -3.68
N ILE A 146 -19.21 2.77 -3.19
CA ILE A 146 -19.44 2.30 -1.81
C ILE A 146 -18.32 2.72 -0.85
N CYS A 147 -17.24 3.31 -1.36
CA CYS A 147 -16.07 3.68 -0.58
C CYS A 147 -16.13 5.15 -0.17
N THR A 148 -15.74 5.47 1.06
CA THR A 148 -15.60 6.85 1.55
C THR A 148 -14.25 7.06 2.22
N PRO A 149 -13.60 8.22 2.09
CA PRO A 149 -12.33 8.47 2.78
C PRO A 149 -12.47 8.37 4.31
N GLY A 150 -11.52 7.70 4.95
CA GLY A 150 -11.45 7.62 6.41
C GLY A 150 -10.15 6.98 6.90
N SER A 151 -10.25 6.21 7.98
CA SER A 151 -9.10 5.70 8.75
C SER A 151 -9.08 4.17 8.93
N ILE A 152 -10.01 3.44 8.31
CA ILE A 152 -10.04 1.98 8.40
C ILE A 152 -9.29 1.35 7.23
N GLY A 153 -8.21 0.62 7.53
CA GLY A 153 -7.50 -0.20 6.54
C GLY A 153 -8.16 -1.56 6.39
N ILE A 154 -8.35 -2.05 5.17
CA ILE A 154 -8.94 -3.37 4.91
C ILE A 154 -8.00 -4.20 4.05
N VAL A 155 -7.71 -5.42 4.48
CA VAL A 155 -7.04 -6.45 3.66
C VAL A 155 -7.91 -7.69 3.56
N SER A 156 -8.06 -8.23 2.35
CA SER A 156 -8.97 -9.36 2.09
C SER A 156 -8.47 -10.28 0.98
N ARG A 157 -8.78 -11.58 1.07
CA ARG A 157 -8.67 -12.51 -0.07
C ARG A 157 -9.86 -12.42 -1.02
N SER A 158 -11.07 -12.26 -0.48
CA SER A 158 -12.33 -12.33 -1.23
C SER A 158 -12.81 -10.95 -1.68
N GLY A 159 -13.13 -10.81 -2.97
CA GLY A 159 -13.72 -9.58 -3.52
C GLY A 159 -15.10 -9.26 -2.95
N THR A 160 -16.02 -10.22 -2.91
CA THR A 160 -17.40 -10.01 -2.46
C THR A 160 -17.47 -9.62 -0.98
N LEU A 161 -16.73 -10.33 -0.12
CA LEU A 161 -16.66 -10.01 1.31
C LEU A 161 -16.00 -8.65 1.56
N THR A 162 -15.08 -8.23 0.68
CA THR A 162 -14.52 -6.88 0.73
C THR A 162 -15.62 -5.84 0.51
N TYR A 163 -16.51 -6.05 -0.46
CA TYR A 163 -17.57 -5.09 -0.79
C TYR A 163 -18.61 -5.01 0.33
N GLU A 164 -18.98 -6.15 0.92
CA GLU A 164 -19.87 -6.19 2.09
C GLU A 164 -19.28 -5.46 3.28
N ALA A 165 -17.99 -5.68 3.57
CA ALA A 165 -17.30 -5.00 4.65
C ALA A 165 -17.26 -3.49 4.44
N ILE A 166 -16.92 -3.04 3.22
CA ILE A 166 -16.93 -1.61 2.87
C ILE A 166 -18.33 -1.02 3.07
N ALA A 167 -19.37 -1.67 2.54
CA ALA A 167 -20.74 -1.18 2.62
C ALA A 167 -21.21 -1.06 4.08
N ALA A 168 -20.96 -2.10 4.90
CA ALA A 168 -21.29 -2.08 6.33
C ALA A 168 -20.61 -0.94 7.08
N LEU A 169 -19.33 -0.67 6.77
CA LEU A 169 -18.58 0.43 7.39
C LEU A 169 -19.10 1.80 6.96
N THR A 170 -19.21 2.02 5.65
CA THR A 170 -19.63 3.31 5.08
C THR A 170 -21.02 3.70 5.58
N GLN A 171 -21.97 2.75 5.62
CA GLN A 171 -23.32 2.98 6.15
C GLN A 171 -23.34 3.33 7.65
N ASN A 172 -22.29 2.96 8.38
CA ASN A 172 -22.13 3.23 9.81
C ASN A 172 -21.12 4.36 10.10
N GLY A 173 -20.79 5.18 9.10
CA GLY A 173 -19.93 6.36 9.26
C GLY A 173 -18.43 6.08 9.35
N PHE A 174 -17.99 4.86 9.00
CA PHE A 174 -16.58 4.51 8.90
C PHE A 174 -16.09 4.55 7.46
N GLY A 175 -15.20 5.50 7.17
CA GLY A 175 -14.48 5.54 5.90
C GLY A 175 -13.19 4.72 5.92
N GLN A 176 -12.67 4.41 4.73
CA GLN A 176 -11.48 3.59 4.53
C GLN A 176 -10.24 4.46 4.26
N SER A 177 -9.10 4.07 4.84
CA SER A 177 -7.80 4.66 4.48
C SER A 177 -7.33 4.09 3.14
N THR A 178 -7.16 2.77 3.07
CA THR A 178 -6.95 1.99 1.84
C THR A 178 -7.62 0.63 2.00
N VAL A 179 -8.19 0.09 0.92
CA VAL A 179 -8.68 -1.28 0.82
C VAL A 179 -7.79 -2.04 -0.15
N VAL A 180 -7.33 -3.23 0.22
CA VAL A 180 -6.47 -4.09 -0.59
C VAL A 180 -7.05 -5.50 -0.65
N GLY A 181 -7.38 -5.96 -1.85
CA GLY A 181 -7.65 -7.37 -2.10
C GLY A 181 -6.38 -8.07 -2.58
N ILE A 182 -5.85 -9.00 -1.78
CA ILE A 182 -4.59 -9.71 -2.08
C ILE A 182 -4.76 -10.86 -3.07
N GLY A 183 -5.99 -11.35 -3.22
CA GLY A 183 -6.37 -12.42 -4.14
C GLY A 183 -6.43 -13.81 -3.54
N GLY A 184 -7.11 -14.70 -4.26
CA GLY A 184 -7.45 -16.07 -3.79
C GLY A 184 -6.43 -17.15 -4.14
N ASP A 185 -5.54 -16.88 -5.11
CA ASP A 185 -4.64 -17.88 -5.70
C ASP A 185 -3.53 -18.32 -4.73
N PRO A 186 -3.05 -19.58 -4.82
CA PRO A 186 -2.06 -20.13 -3.89
C PRO A 186 -0.68 -19.50 -4.02
N VAL A 187 -0.28 -19.11 -5.23
CA VAL A 187 0.97 -18.37 -5.50
C VAL A 187 0.60 -16.96 -5.92
N ARG A 188 0.73 -16.02 -5.00
CA ARG A 188 0.35 -14.61 -5.16
C ARG A 188 1.52 -13.69 -4.86
N GLY A 189 1.30 -12.40 -5.12
CA GLY A 189 2.18 -11.32 -4.71
C GLY A 189 2.06 -11.02 -3.21
N LEU A 190 1.64 -9.80 -2.88
CA LEU A 190 1.47 -9.38 -1.49
C LEU A 190 0.54 -10.30 -0.70
N ASP A 191 0.92 -10.61 0.54
CA ASP A 191 0.12 -11.39 1.49
C ASP A 191 -0.50 -10.52 2.60
N PHE A 192 -1.22 -11.15 3.53
CA PHE A 192 -1.81 -10.47 4.69
C PHE A 192 -0.77 -9.75 5.54
N LEU A 193 0.33 -10.43 5.85
CA LEU A 193 1.38 -9.91 6.73
C LEU A 193 1.97 -8.62 6.16
N GLN A 194 2.34 -8.62 4.89
CA GLN A 194 2.96 -7.48 4.23
C GLN A 194 2.00 -6.29 4.14
N VAL A 195 0.71 -6.52 3.90
CA VAL A 195 -0.29 -5.45 3.88
C VAL A 195 -0.57 -4.91 5.28
N ILE A 196 -0.66 -5.79 6.29
CA ILE A 196 -0.85 -5.39 7.70
C ILE A 196 0.35 -4.60 8.22
N GLN A 197 1.57 -4.96 7.83
CA GLN A 197 2.78 -4.18 8.13
C GLN A 197 2.67 -2.75 7.62
N LYS A 198 2.28 -2.58 6.36
CA LYS A 198 2.08 -1.25 5.75
C LYS A 198 0.97 -0.46 6.45
N PHE A 199 -0.16 -1.12 6.76
CA PHE A 199 -1.23 -0.48 7.53
C PHE A 199 -0.79 -0.12 8.94
N ASN A 200 0.06 -0.90 9.59
CA ASN A 200 0.58 -0.62 10.93
C ASN A 200 1.48 0.64 10.92
N GLU A 201 2.16 0.91 9.81
CA GLU A 201 3.05 2.07 9.63
C GLU A 201 2.32 3.32 9.12
N ASP A 202 1.22 3.18 8.38
CA ASP A 202 0.50 4.31 7.79
C ASP A 202 -0.22 5.17 8.84
N PRO A 203 0.15 6.44 9.07
CA PRO A 203 -0.45 7.27 10.11
C PRO A 203 -1.93 7.60 9.88
N GLN A 204 -2.45 7.47 8.65
CA GLN A 204 -3.88 7.68 8.36
C GLN A 204 -4.73 6.50 8.84
N THR A 205 -4.18 5.28 8.87
CA THR A 205 -4.88 4.09 9.32
C THR A 205 -4.93 4.06 10.85
N GLU A 206 -6.13 4.09 11.43
CA GLU A 206 -6.36 4.00 12.88
C GLU A 206 -6.73 2.58 13.32
N ALA A 207 -7.35 1.77 12.46
CA ALA A 207 -7.68 0.38 12.72
C ALA A 207 -7.63 -0.45 11.44
N ILE A 208 -7.46 -1.77 11.59
CA ILE A 208 -7.25 -2.70 10.48
C ILE A 208 -8.31 -3.81 10.53
N ILE A 209 -8.91 -4.11 9.37
CA ILE A 209 -9.77 -5.27 9.17
C ILE A 209 -9.01 -6.29 8.32
N MET A 210 -9.01 -7.53 8.77
CA MET A 210 -8.45 -8.67 8.06
C MET A 210 -9.55 -9.68 7.73
N ILE A 211 -9.78 -9.91 6.43
CA ILE A 211 -10.82 -10.82 5.93
C ILE A 211 -10.16 -12.02 5.25
N GLY A 212 -9.98 -13.09 6.03
CA GLY A 212 -9.42 -14.35 5.58
C GLY A 212 -10.46 -15.37 5.13
N GLU A 213 -9.97 -16.54 4.77
CA GLU A 213 -10.75 -17.71 4.36
C GLU A 213 -10.05 -18.98 4.87
N ILE A 214 -10.77 -20.10 4.94
CA ILE A 214 -10.13 -21.41 5.15
C ILE A 214 -9.04 -21.72 4.12
N GLY A 215 -8.11 -22.60 4.51
CA GLY A 215 -7.03 -23.13 3.71
C GLY A 215 -5.78 -22.23 3.65
N GLY A 216 -4.60 -22.87 3.63
CA GLY A 216 -3.32 -22.20 3.86
C GLY A 216 -3.14 -21.69 5.29
N SER A 217 -2.01 -21.01 5.55
CA SER A 217 -1.61 -20.54 6.89
C SER A 217 -1.31 -19.03 6.96
N ASP A 218 -1.70 -18.27 5.94
CA ASP A 218 -1.36 -16.85 5.81
C ASP A 218 -1.96 -16.03 6.96
N GLU A 219 -3.19 -16.36 7.36
CA GLU A 219 -3.91 -15.70 8.44
C GLU A 219 -3.25 -15.93 9.80
N GLU A 220 -2.86 -17.17 10.10
CA GLU A 220 -2.17 -17.52 11.34
C GLU A 220 -0.80 -16.84 11.43
N LYS A 221 -0.04 -16.81 10.32
CA LYS A 221 1.25 -16.10 10.25
C LYS A 221 1.09 -14.61 10.50
N ALA A 222 0.09 -13.99 9.86
CA ALA A 222 -0.23 -12.58 10.06
C ALA A 222 -0.65 -12.28 11.51
N ALA A 223 -1.48 -13.14 12.11
CA ALA A 223 -1.89 -13.03 13.50
C ALA A 223 -0.71 -13.15 14.47
N ALA A 224 0.16 -14.14 14.27
CA ALA A 224 1.36 -14.33 15.10
C ALA A 224 2.27 -13.10 15.06
N TRP A 225 2.51 -12.52 13.89
CA TRP A 225 3.27 -11.28 13.77
C TRP A 225 2.53 -10.10 14.41
N ALA A 226 1.22 -9.99 14.19
CA ALA A 226 0.40 -8.90 14.72
C ALA A 226 0.43 -8.85 16.25
N LYS A 227 0.37 -10.00 16.92
CA LYS A 227 0.49 -10.13 18.38
C LYS A 227 1.72 -9.42 18.94
N ALA A 228 2.84 -9.50 18.23
CA ALA A 228 4.11 -8.94 18.68
C ALA A 228 4.35 -7.49 18.23
N HIS A 229 3.76 -7.04 17.12
CA HIS A 229 4.19 -5.81 16.45
C HIS A 229 3.08 -4.80 16.15
N VAL A 230 1.82 -5.23 16.06
CA VAL A 230 0.74 -4.33 15.67
C VAL A 230 0.39 -3.40 16.83
N LYS A 231 0.31 -2.10 16.51
CA LYS A 231 0.02 -1.02 17.46
C LYS A 231 -1.43 -0.52 17.35
N LYS A 232 -2.16 -1.03 16.37
CA LYS A 232 -3.49 -0.55 15.97
C LYS A 232 -4.54 -1.60 16.27
N PRO A 233 -5.76 -1.20 16.70
CA PRO A 233 -6.86 -2.12 16.83
C PRO A 233 -7.10 -2.92 15.54
N MET A 234 -7.22 -4.23 15.70
CA MET A 234 -7.58 -5.13 14.61
C MET A 234 -8.90 -5.83 14.89
N VAL A 235 -9.67 -6.07 13.84
CA VAL A 235 -10.83 -6.98 13.79
C VAL A 235 -10.67 -7.91 12.58
N GLY A 236 -11.27 -9.09 12.67
CA GLY A 236 -11.07 -10.17 11.72
C GLY A 236 -12.36 -10.81 11.24
N PHE A 237 -12.30 -11.54 10.14
CA PHE A 237 -13.33 -12.48 9.71
C PHE A 237 -12.66 -13.65 8.98
N ILE A 238 -13.18 -14.86 9.14
CA ILE A 238 -12.72 -16.05 8.43
C ILE A 238 -13.91 -16.65 7.69
N ALA A 239 -13.88 -16.59 6.36
CA ALA A 239 -14.86 -17.21 5.49
C ALA A 239 -14.75 -18.75 5.51
N GLY A 240 -15.85 -19.44 5.19
CA GLY A 240 -15.85 -20.90 5.05
C GLY A 240 -15.99 -21.68 6.37
N ARG A 241 -16.50 -21.06 7.45
CA ARG A 241 -16.67 -21.75 8.75
C ARG A 241 -17.61 -22.96 8.70
N ALA A 242 -18.59 -22.94 7.80
CA ALA A 242 -19.54 -24.03 7.59
C ALA A 242 -19.08 -25.04 6.52
N ALA A 243 -17.81 -24.96 6.08
CA ALA A 243 -17.26 -25.88 5.08
C ALA A 243 -17.21 -27.31 5.63
N PRO A 244 -17.70 -28.31 4.88
CA PRO A 244 -17.46 -29.71 5.22
C PRO A 244 -15.96 -30.06 5.15
N GLU A 245 -15.53 -31.00 5.97
CA GLU A 245 -14.15 -31.53 5.90
C GLU A 245 -13.84 -32.11 4.52
N GLY A 246 -12.61 -31.91 4.06
CA GLY A 246 -12.12 -32.46 2.79
C GLY A 246 -12.63 -31.77 1.52
N LYS A 247 -13.40 -30.66 1.62
CA LYS A 247 -13.83 -29.89 0.44
C LYS A 247 -12.90 -28.74 0.09
N ARG A 248 -12.61 -28.61 -1.20
CA ARG A 248 -12.00 -27.42 -1.81
C ARG A 248 -13.07 -26.35 -2.05
N MET A 249 -12.83 -25.13 -1.58
CA MET A 249 -13.69 -23.97 -1.85
C MET A 249 -13.31 -23.27 -3.16
N GLY A 250 -14.09 -22.26 -3.55
CA GLY A 250 -13.99 -21.61 -4.86
C GLY A 250 -12.61 -21.01 -5.17
N HIS A 251 -11.90 -20.48 -4.16
CA HIS A 251 -10.54 -19.98 -4.38
C HIS A 251 -9.52 -21.11 -4.44
N ALA A 252 -8.65 -21.06 -5.45
CA ALA A 252 -7.70 -22.12 -5.74
C ALA A 252 -6.75 -22.46 -4.57
N GLY A 253 -6.46 -21.50 -3.68
CA GLY A 253 -5.61 -21.66 -2.50
C GLY A 253 -6.31 -22.05 -1.20
N ALA A 254 -7.60 -22.40 -1.23
CA ALA A 254 -8.35 -22.85 -0.05
C ALA A 254 -8.18 -24.37 0.17
N ILE A 255 -6.95 -24.80 0.50
CA ILE A 255 -6.61 -26.20 0.81
C ILE A 255 -6.27 -26.35 2.29
N ILE A 256 -6.92 -27.31 2.97
CA ILE A 256 -6.71 -27.63 4.39
C ILE A 256 -5.81 -28.87 4.48
N GLU A 257 -4.70 -28.79 5.22
CA GLU A 257 -3.74 -29.89 5.40
C GLU A 257 -3.32 -30.03 6.87
N GLY A 258 -3.29 -31.26 7.38
CA GLY A 258 -2.67 -31.59 8.68
C GLY A 258 -3.24 -30.84 9.90
N GLY A 259 -4.52 -30.47 9.89
CA GLY A 259 -5.18 -29.70 10.98
C GLY A 259 -4.91 -28.20 10.96
N MET A 260 -4.01 -27.72 10.09
CA MET A 260 -3.76 -26.30 9.86
C MET A 260 -4.63 -25.77 8.72
N GLY A 261 -4.99 -24.48 8.79
CA GLY A 261 -5.83 -23.84 7.79
C GLY A 261 -7.33 -24.08 7.95
N THR A 262 -7.77 -24.78 9.01
CA THR A 262 -9.19 -24.87 9.36
C THR A 262 -9.72 -23.51 9.83
N ALA A 263 -11.01 -23.25 9.66
CA ALA A 263 -11.62 -22.03 10.16
C ALA A 263 -11.39 -21.84 11.67
N ALA A 264 -11.54 -22.93 12.45
CA ALA A 264 -11.34 -22.93 13.89
C ALA A 264 -9.90 -22.54 14.27
N SER A 265 -8.89 -23.18 13.66
CA SER A 265 -7.48 -22.87 13.93
C SER A 265 -7.13 -21.41 13.62
N LYS A 266 -7.69 -20.84 12.55
CA LYS A 266 -7.49 -19.44 12.17
C LYS A 266 -8.14 -18.48 13.15
N VAL A 267 -9.37 -18.77 13.57
CA VAL A 267 -10.09 -17.97 14.58
C VAL A 267 -9.29 -17.96 15.88
N GLU A 268 -8.87 -19.13 16.36
CA GLU A 268 -8.07 -19.26 17.58
C GLU A 268 -6.76 -18.46 17.49
N ALA A 269 -6.02 -18.58 16.38
CA ALA A 269 -4.79 -17.82 16.17
C ALA A 269 -5.02 -16.30 16.18
N MET A 270 -6.10 -15.83 15.54
CA MET A 270 -6.48 -14.42 15.51
C MET A 270 -6.86 -13.91 16.90
N GLU A 271 -7.68 -14.65 17.64
CA GLU A 271 -8.10 -14.29 19.00
C GLU A 271 -6.93 -14.29 19.97
N ALA A 272 -6.02 -15.27 19.87
CA ALA A 272 -4.80 -15.35 20.66
C ALA A 272 -3.81 -14.20 20.36
N ALA A 273 -3.91 -13.59 19.16
CA ALA A 273 -3.22 -12.35 18.79
C ALA A 273 -3.96 -11.07 19.24
N GLY A 274 -5.09 -11.24 19.92
CA GLY A 274 -5.94 -10.16 20.38
C GLY A 274 -6.77 -9.54 19.27
N ILE A 275 -6.95 -10.18 18.11
CA ILE A 275 -7.80 -9.74 17.00
C ILE A 275 -9.22 -10.26 17.25
N THR A 276 -10.21 -9.38 17.38
CA THR A 276 -11.60 -9.81 17.57
C THR A 276 -12.18 -10.29 16.25
N VAL A 277 -12.61 -11.55 16.18
CA VAL A 277 -13.13 -12.13 14.94
C VAL A 277 -14.66 -12.03 14.92
N ALA A 278 -15.18 -11.39 13.88
CA ALA A 278 -16.61 -11.27 13.62
C ALA A 278 -17.19 -12.59 13.10
N ASP A 279 -18.48 -12.81 13.34
CA ASP A 279 -19.26 -13.88 12.73
C ASP A 279 -19.84 -13.46 11.37
N LEU A 280 -20.06 -12.16 11.19
CA LEU A 280 -20.56 -11.57 9.94
C LEU A 280 -19.86 -10.23 9.66
N PRO A 281 -19.59 -9.87 8.38
CA PRO A 281 -19.02 -8.56 8.04
C PRO A 281 -19.83 -7.37 8.55
N THR A 282 -21.15 -7.52 8.70
CA THR A 282 -22.05 -6.50 9.24
C THR A 282 -21.77 -6.12 10.70
N GLN A 283 -21.03 -6.95 11.44
CA GLN A 283 -20.63 -6.66 12.82
C GLN A 283 -19.37 -5.79 12.92
N PHE A 284 -18.61 -5.61 11.82
CA PHE A 284 -17.37 -4.82 11.86
C PHE A 284 -17.53 -3.40 12.45
N PRO A 285 -18.58 -2.62 12.13
CA PRO A 285 -18.73 -1.28 12.68
C PRO A 285 -18.75 -1.26 14.21
N ASP A 286 -19.52 -2.15 14.84
CA ASP A 286 -19.66 -2.16 16.30
C ASP A 286 -18.41 -2.72 16.99
N LEU A 287 -17.77 -3.73 16.41
CA LEU A 287 -16.49 -4.23 16.89
C LEU A 287 -15.40 -3.16 16.82
N LEU A 288 -15.36 -2.38 15.73
CA LEU A 288 -14.42 -1.26 15.61
C LEU A 288 -14.70 -0.16 16.62
N LYS A 289 -15.96 0.26 16.82
CA LYS A 289 -16.34 1.24 17.85
C LYS A 289 -15.83 0.81 19.23
N MET A 290 -16.08 -0.45 19.60
CA MET A 290 -15.63 -1.02 20.87
C MET A 290 -14.10 -0.99 20.98
N ARG A 291 -13.38 -1.38 19.94
CA ARG A 291 -11.92 -1.54 19.99
C ARG A 291 -11.20 -0.19 19.96
N LEU A 292 -11.66 0.75 19.14
CA LEU A 292 -11.16 2.12 19.08
C LEU A 292 -11.40 2.86 20.42
N SER A 293 -12.57 2.69 21.05
CA SER A 293 -12.83 3.31 22.35
C SER A 293 -11.93 2.76 23.46
N LYS A 294 -11.70 1.44 23.51
CA LYS A 294 -10.75 0.79 24.44
C LYS A 294 -9.31 1.29 24.22
N ALA A 295 -8.87 1.43 22.96
CA ALA A 295 -7.55 1.94 22.64
C ALA A 295 -7.37 3.40 23.11
N ARG A 296 -8.35 4.27 22.86
CA ARG A 296 -8.35 5.67 23.31
C ARG A 296 -8.27 5.78 24.84
N LYS A 297 -9.06 4.97 25.57
CA LYS A 297 -8.99 4.91 27.04
C LYS A 297 -7.62 4.45 27.55
N THR A 298 -7.04 3.43 26.92
CA THR A 298 -5.71 2.91 27.30
C THR A 298 -4.61 3.95 27.11
N VAL A 299 -4.66 4.71 26.01
CA VAL A 299 -3.72 5.81 25.75
C VAL A 299 -3.92 6.94 26.76
N ALA A 300 -5.17 7.30 27.09
CA ALA A 300 -5.47 8.32 28.09
C ALA A 300 -4.92 7.95 29.48
N VAL A 301 -5.13 6.71 29.92
CA VAL A 301 -4.59 6.20 31.20
C VAL A 301 -3.06 6.22 31.21
N LYS A 302 -2.40 5.74 30.14
CA LYS A 302 -0.93 5.80 30.04
C LYS A 302 -0.38 7.23 30.05
N ARG A 303 -1.11 8.20 29.50
CA ARG A 303 -0.72 9.62 29.51
C ARG A 303 -0.91 10.25 30.89
N ALA A 304 -1.99 9.90 31.59
CA ALA A 304 -2.24 10.34 32.97
C ALA A 304 -1.26 9.74 33.99
N ALA A 305 -0.77 8.51 33.74
CA ALA A 305 0.17 7.81 34.61
C ALA A 305 1.65 8.24 34.43
N LYS A 306 1.99 9.06 33.43
CA LYS A 306 3.35 9.61 33.30
C LYS A 306 3.57 10.70 34.37
N PRO A 307 4.62 10.61 35.23
CA PRO A 307 4.93 11.67 36.17
C PRO A 307 5.20 12.97 35.41
N ALA A 308 4.63 14.08 35.88
CA ALA A 308 4.97 15.40 35.36
C ALA A 308 6.48 15.59 35.51
N VAL A 309 7.20 15.71 34.38
CA VAL A 309 8.62 16.07 34.40
C VAL A 309 8.71 17.46 35.02
N LYS A 310 9.17 17.53 36.27
CA LYS A 310 9.48 18.80 36.93
C LYS A 310 10.54 19.51 36.10
N LYS A 311 10.14 20.63 35.49
CA LYS A 311 11.05 21.57 34.81
C LYS A 311 12.19 21.90 35.79
N PRO A 312 13.47 21.76 35.41
CA PRO A 312 14.55 22.14 36.31
C PRO A 312 14.42 23.63 36.64
N ALA A 313 14.38 23.96 37.93
CA ALA A 313 14.47 25.34 38.37
C ALA A 313 15.78 25.94 37.86
N ALA A 314 15.68 27.05 37.12
CA ALA A 314 16.83 27.79 36.65
C ALA A 314 17.68 28.24 37.85
N LYS A 315 18.87 27.64 38.02
CA LYS A 315 19.87 28.16 38.95
C LYS A 315 20.33 29.52 38.41
N LYS A 316 20.00 30.59 39.13
CA LYS A 316 20.65 31.90 38.96
C LYS A 316 22.16 31.71 39.15
N ALA A 317 22.93 31.92 38.09
CA ALA A 317 24.38 32.02 38.19
C ALA A 317 24.73 33.32 38.93
N ALA A 318 25.38 33.19 40.08
CA ALA A 318 26.03 34.29 40.79
C ALA A 318 27.54 34.16 40.59
N ALA A 319 28.14 35.09 39.83
CA ALA A 319 29.57 35.44 39.86
C ALA A 319 29.86 36.44 38.73
N LYS A 320 30.77 37.42 38.80
CA LYS A 320 31.56 38.11 39.84
C LYS A 320 32.09 39.35 39.09
N LYS A 321 32.22 40.51 39.74
CA LYS A 321 32.71 41.76 39.13
C LYS A 321 34.08 41.56 38.43
N PRO A 322 34.34 42.16 37.25
CA PRO A 322 35.66 42.12 36.64
C PRO A 322 36.62 43.06 37.38
N ALA A 323 37.79 42.53 37.74
CA ALA A 323 38.90 43.28 38.32
C ALA A 323 39.63 44.09 37.25
N VAL A 324 39.90 45.35 37.57
CA VAL A 324 40.64 46.34 36.78
C VAL A 324 42.11 45.90 36.62
N LYS A 325 42.60 45.82 35.37
CA LYS A 325 44.05 45.80 35.08
C LYS A 325 44.48 47.16 34.53
N LYS A 326 45.51 47.76 35.16
CA LYS A 326 46.19 49.01 34.77
C LYS A 326 47.00 48.82 33.47
N PRO A 327 47.30 49.90 32.72
CA PRO A 327 47.76 49.83 31.34
C PRO A 327 49.29 49.77 31.22
N ALA A 328 49.78 49.14 30.15
CA ALA A 328 51.17 49.25 29.72
C ALA A 328 51.26 49.86 28.31
N ALA A 329 52.08 50.91 28.25
CA ALA A 329 52.67 51.69 27.16
C ALA A 329 52.33 51.44 25.68
N ARG A 330 52.01 52.56 25.00
CA ARG A 330 52.00 52.77 23.55
C ARG A 330 53.36 52.50 22.90
N LYS A 331 53.36 51.89 21.71
CA LYS A 331 54.31 52.20 20.62
C LYS A 331 53.57 52.38 19.29
N ALA A 332 54.20 53.18 18.44
CA ALA A 332 53.70 53.99 17.34
C ALA A 332 52.96 53.31 16.18
N ALA A 333 52.20 54.14 15.46
CA ALA A 333 51.45 53.83 14.25
C ALA A 333 52.34 53.74 12.99
N ALA A 334 51.89 52.94 12.01
CA ALA A 334 52.17 53.14 10.59
C ALA A 334 50.92 52.77 9.77
N LYS A 335 50.58 53.62 8.79
CA LYS A 335 49.37 53.60 7.94
C LYS A 335 49.46 52.58 6.77
N PRO A 336 48.36 52.30 6.04
CA PRO A 336 48.16 51.08 5.25
C PRO A 336 48.63 51.19 3.79
N ALA A 337 48.90 50.05 3.16
CA ALA A 337 49.05 49.93 1.71
C ALA A 337 48.15 48.83 1.14
N ALA A 338 47.30 49.21 0.20
CA ALA A 338 46.39 48.35 -0.55
C ALA A 338 47.12 47.44 -1.55
N ARG A 339 46.57 46.26 -1.87
CA ARG A 339 46.77 45.59 -3.16
C ARG A 339 45.60 44.68 -3.58
N LYS A 340 45.38 44.72 -4.89
CA LYS A 340 44.27 44.36 -5.80
C LYS A 340 43.96 42.85 -5.97
N PRO A 341 42.83 42.50 -6.62
CA PRO A 341 42.31 41.12 -6.72
C PRO A 341 43.03 40.28 -7.80
N ALA A 342 43.08 38.96 -7.58
CA ALA A 342 43.65 38.01 -8.54
C ALA A 342 42.65 37.61 -9.63
N VAL A 343 43.15 37.60 -10.87
CA VAL A 343 42.47 37.48 -12.15
C VAL A 343 42.37 36.00 -12.59
N ARG A 344 41.23 35.65 -13.21
CA ARG A 344 40.95 34.41 -13.95
C ARG A 344 41.93 34.20 -15.11
N LYS A 345 42.38 32.96 -15.37
CA LYS A 345 43.03 32.57 -16.64
C LYS A 345 42.12 31.66 -17.49
N PRO A 346 42.16 31.77 -18.84
CA PRO A 346 41.17 31.19 -19.72
C PRO A 346 41.58 29.84 -20.34
N ALA A 347 40.57 29.20 -20.94
CA ALA A 347 40.61 27.96 -21.70
C ALA A 347 41.60 27.97 -22.87
N ARG A 348 42.20 26.81 -23.15
CA ARG A 348 42.92 26.51 -24.38
C ARG A 348 42.17 25.40 -25.15
N LYS A 349 41.69 25.76 -26.33
CA LYS A 349 41.39 24.85 -27.44
C LYS A 349 42.71 24.44 -28.11
N SER A 350 42.79 23.20 -28.54
CA SER A 350 43.62 22.76 -29.67
C SER A 350 42.91 21.58 -30.34
N GLY A 351 42.61 21.73 -31.63
CA GLY A 351 42.02 20.67 -32.44
C GLY A 351 43.08 19.94 -33.28
N ARG A 352 42.76 18.70 -33.63
CA ARG A 352 42.80 18.12 -34.98
C ARG A 352 41.81 16.96 -35.00
#